data_AF-A0A966M684-F1
#
_entry.id   AF-A0A966M684-F1
#
_cell.length_a   1.000
_cell.length_b   1.000
_cell.length_c   1.000
_cell.angle_alpha   90.00
_cell.angle_beta   90.00
_cell.angle_gamma   90.00
#
_symmetry.space_group_name_H-M   'P 1'
#
loop_
_entity.id
_entity.type
_entity.pdbx_description
1 polymer ?
#
loop_
_entity_poly.entity_id
_entity_poly.type
_entity_poly.pdbx_seq_one_letter_code
_entity_poly.pdbx_strand_id
1 'polypeptide(L)'
;MLSLIMAEPKAQLFYFRSDGIGPHKADHWFSYIVGAKDNYVMHEWSPAEGNHTSGAGMRSFTVKEFMNEPEFNGRPKIKLQELLRNQ
;
A
#
# COMPACT_ATOMS: atom_id res chain seq x y z
N MET A 1 -24.81 -4.63 -13.72
CA MET A 1 -23.40 -4.19 -13.74
C MET A 1 -23.05 -3.68 -12.35
N LEU A 2 -22.27 -4.42 -11.57
CA LEU A 2 -21.62 -3.83 -10.39
C LEU A 2 -20.45 -3.00 -10.91
N SER A 3 -20.64 -1.69 -11.02
CA SER A 3 -19.49 -0.78 -11.03
C SER A 3 -18.81 -0.95 -9.68
N LEU A 4 -17.66 -1.62 -9.64
CA LEU A 4 -16.74 -1.47 -8.53
C LEU A 4 -16.43 0.03 -8.48
N ILE A 5 -17.05 0.74 -7.55
CA ILE A 5 -16.58 2.07 -7.16
C ILE A 5 -15.26 1.77 -6.47
N MET A 6 -14.17 1.68 -7.25
CA MET A 6 -12.84 1.71 -6.68
C MET A 6 -12.74 3.09 -6.05
N ALA A 7 -12.90 3.13 -4.72
CA ALA A 7 -12.73 4.35 -3.96
C ALA A 7 -11.33 4.87 -4.26
N GLU A 8 -11.26 6.03 -4.89
CA GLU A 8 -9.98 6.68 -5.17
C GLU A 8 -9.21 6.82 -3.85
N PRO A 9 -7.89 6.53 -3.82
CA PRO A 9 -7.12 6.64 -2.59
C PRO A 9 -7.22 8.06 -2.04
N LYS A 10 -7.74 8.18 -0.82
CA LYS A 10 -8.03 9.46 -0.16
C LYS A 10 -6.74 10.17 0.27
N ALA A 11 -5.67 9.42 0.54
CA ALA A 11 -4.34 9.97 0.83
C ALA A 11 -3.22 8.98 0.51
N GLN A 12 -2.14 9.46 -0.12
CA GLN A 12 -0.88 8.70 -0.20
C GLN A 12 -0.18 8.77 1.17
N LEU A 13 0.16 7.61 1.72
CA LEU A 13 0.81 7.51 3.04
C LEU A 13 2.32 7.50 2.91
N PHE A 14 2.85 6.64 2.04
CA PHE A 14 4.28 6.40 1.95
C PHE A 14 4.67 5.80 0.61
N TYR A 15 5.83 6.21 0.11
CA TYR A 15 6.49 5.65 -1.05
C TYR A 15 7.92 5.29 -0.68
N PHE A 16 8.38 4.14 -1.16
CA PHE A 16 9.79 3.80 -1.14
C PHE A 16 10.16 2.91 -2.30
N ARG A 17 11.45 2.90 -2.61
CA ARG A 17 12.07 1.98 -3.56
C ARG A 17 12.89 0.96 -2.79
N SER A 18 12.61 -0.31 -3.00
CA SER A 18 13.43 -1.41 -2.46
C SER A 18 14.47 -1.84 -3.50
N ASP A 19 15.64 -2.26 -3.03
CA ASP A 19 16.53 -3.09 -3.83
C ASP A 19 15.96 -4.51 -3.78
N GLY A 20 15.56 -5.04 -4.95
CA GLY A 20 15.10 -6.41 -5.09
C GLY A 20 16.27 -7.40 -5.08
N ILE A 21 16.02 -8.63 -5.54
CA ILE A 21 17.12 -9.61 -5.74
C ILE A 21 17.93 -9.15 -6.96
N GLY A 22 19.19 -8.76 -6.73
CA GLY A 22 20.11 -8.31 -7.80
C GLY A 22 20.06 -6.78 -8.04
N PRO A 23 20.41 -6.28 -9.24
CA PRO A 23 20.41 -4.83 -9.53
C PRO A 23 19.00 -4.24 -9.72
N HIS A 24 17.97 -5.03 -9.50
CA HIS A 24 16.60 -4.75 -9.90
C HIS A 24 15.85 -4.04 -8.77
N LYS A 25 15.34 -2.84 -9.02
CA LYS A 25 14.61 -2.06 -8.03
C LYS A 25 13.10 -2.27 -8.16
N ALA A 26 12.39 -2.25 -7.05
CA ALA A 26 10.93 -2.26 -7.04
C ALA A 26 10.40 -1.03 -6.29
N ASP A 27 9.44 -0.34 -6.91
CA ASP A 27 8.73 0.76 -6.30
C ASP A 27 7.55 0.23 -5.50
N HIS A 28 7.32 0.81 -4.32
CA HIS A 28 6.22 0.47 -3.43
C HIS A 28 5.45 1.72 -3.04
N TRP A 29 4.12 1.64 -3.09
CA TRP A 29 3.20 2.70 -2.70
C TRP A 29 2.24 2.20 -1.63
N PHE A 30 2.03 3.01 -0.60
CA PHE A 30 1.01 2.78 0.43
C PHE A 30 0.02 3.94 0.40
N SER A 31 -1.26 3.62 0.27
CA SER A 31 -2.34 4.59 0.17
C SER A 31 -3.46 4.26 1.16
N TYR A 32 -4.03 5.29 1.78
CA TYR A 32 -5.21 5.17 2.63
C TYR A 32 -6.47 5.35 1.81
N ILE A 33 -7.44 4.46 2.00
CA ILE A 33 -8.71 4.45 1.28
C ILE A 33 -9.85 4.42 2.30
N VAL A 34 -10.81 5.33 2.16
CA VAL A 34 -12.05 5.31 2.93
C VAL A 34 -13.07 4.49 2.17
N GLY A 35 -13.46 3.34 2.72
CA GLY A 35 -14.52 2.51 2.18
C GLY A 35 -15.86 2.81 2.85
N ALA A 36 -16.93 2.27 2.26
CA ALA A 36 -18.29 2.44 2.81
C ALA A 36 -18.51 1.72 4.16
N LYS A 37 -17.75 0.66 4.43
CA LYS A 37 -17.87 -0.18 5.63
C LYS A 37 -16.67 -0.04 6.56
N ASP A 38 -15.47 0.00 6.00
CA ASP A 38 -14.21 0.07 6.73
C ASP A 38 -13.23 1.00 5.99
N ASN A 39 -12.16 1.37 6.69
CA ASN A 39 -11.03 2.06 6.11
C ASN A 39 -9.90 1.06 5.81
N TYR A 40 -9.19 1.30 4.72
CA TYR A 40 -8.20 0.37 4.18
C TYR A 40 -6.85 1.04 3.93
N VAL A 41 -5.81 0.22 3.93
CA VAL A 41 -4.50 0.55 3.36
C VAL A 41 -4.30 -0.32 2.14
N MET A 42 -4.00 0.32 1.01
CA MET A 42 -3.64 -0.34 -0.23
C MET A 42 -2.14 -0.25 -0.40
N HIS A 43 -1.50 -1.41 -0.56
CA HIS A 43 -0.11 -1.56 -0.92
C HIS A 43 0.00 -1.99 -2.37
N GLU A 44 0.68 -1.19 -3.18
CA GLU A 44 0.95 -1.46 -4.58
C GLU A 44 2.46 -1.57 -4.79
N TRP A 45 2.88 -2.40 -5.74
CA TRP A 45 4.28 -2.50 -6.12
C TRP A 45 4.48 -2.70 -7.61
N SER A 46 5.55 -2.12 -8.13
CA SER A 46 5.97 -2.31 -9.51
C SER A 46 6.61 -3.69 -9.69
N PRO A 47 6.68 -4.21 -10.92
CA PRO A 47 7.65 -5.26 -11.22
C PRO A 47 9.05 -4.77 -10.86
N ALA A 48 9.94 -5.69 -10.45
CA ALA A 48 11.33 -5.34 -10.27
C ALA A 48 11.95 -4.99 -11.63
N GLU A 49 12.64 -3.86 -11.75
CA GLU A 49 13.22 -3.36 -13.01
C GLU A 49 14.03 -4.46 -13.71
N GLY A 50 13.65 -4.88 -14.91
CA GLY A 50 14.39 -5.92 -15.67
C GLY A 50 14.08 -7.37 -15.28
N ASN A 51 13.18 -7.60 -14.32
CA ASN A 51 12.66 -8.93 -14.01
C ASN A 51 11.16 -9.02 -14.36
N HIS A 52 10.84 -9.78 -15.41
CA HIS A 52 9.46 -10.00 -15.86
C HIS A 52 8.72 -11.10 -15.07
N THR A 53 9.37 -11.75 -14.08
CA THR A 53 8.75 -12.85 -13.32
C THR A 53 8.08 -12.42 -12.02
N SER A 54 8.61 -11.42 -11.32
CA SER A 54 7.92 -10.77 -10.19
C SER A 54 6.99 -9.71 -10.77
N GLY A 55 5.72 -10.08 -10.98
CA GLY A 55 4.72 -9.17 -11.53
C GLY A 55 4.43 -7.97 -10.63
N ALA A 56 3.94 -6.89 -11.26
CA ALA A 56 3.26 -5.82 -10.54
C ALA A 56 2.13 -6.42 -9.70
N GLY A 57 1.86 -5.83 -8.54
CA GLY A 57 0.80 -6.33 -7.70
C GLY A 57 0.24 -5.29 -6.75
N MET A 58 -0.86 -5.70 -6.14
CA MET A 58 -1.63 -4.89 -5.22
C MET A 58 -2.18 -5.81 -4.13
N ARG A 59 -2.16 -5.32 -2.89
CA ARG A 59 -2.82 -5.96 -1.76
C ARG A 59 -3.50 -4.89 -0.90
N SER A 60 -4.73 -5.13 -0.51
CA SER A 60 -5.48 -4.26 0.40
C SER A 60 -5.62 -4.92 1.77
N PHE A 61 -5.50 -4.12 2.82
CA PHE A 61 -5.72 -4.50 4.21
C PHE A 61 -6.72 -3.56 4.84
N THR A 62 -7.60 -4.04 5.71
CA THR A 62 -8.26 -3.12 6.66
C THR A 62 -7.20 -2.42 7.51
N VAL A 63 -7.49 -1.22 8.02
CA VAL A 63 -6.55 -0.53 8.94
C VAL A 63 -6.14 -1.43 10.10
N LYS A 64 -7.08 -2.23 10.64
CA LYS A 64 -6.79 -3.16 11.73
C LYS A 64 -5.82 -4.26 11.31
N GLU A 65 -6.04 -4.90 10.15
CA GLU A 65 -5.13 -5.92 9.63
C GLU A 65 -3.75 -5.32 9.34
N PHE A 66 -3.71 -4.16 8.69
CA PHE A 66 -2.45 -3.49 8.34
C PHE A 66 -1.59 -3.19 9.57
N MET A 67 -2.20 -2.70 10.67
CA MET A 67 -1.46 -2.43 11.90
C MET A 67 -0.83 -3.69 12.52
N ASN A 68 -1.44 -4.87 12.28
CA ASN A 68 -0.94 -6.16 12.75
C ASN A 68 -0.06 -6.90 11.72
N GLU A 69 0.08 -6.41 10.50
CA GLU A 69 0.89 -7.02 9.43
C GLU A 69 2.39 -6.87 9.75
N PRO A 70 3.13 -7.97 10.04
CA PRO A 70 4.56 -7.89 10.34
C PRO A 70 5.43 -7.48 9.15
N GLU A 71 4.97 -7.70 7.91
CA GLU A 71 5.72 -7.38 6.68
C GLU A 71 6.01 -5.87 6.56
N PHE A 72 5.10 -5.01 7.02
CA PHE A 72 5.15 -3.56 6.79
C PHE A 72 5.32 -2.73 8.06
N ASN A 73 6.39 -2.98 8.80
CA ASN A 73 6.72 -2.21 10.00
C ASN A 73 7.43 -0.87 9.69
N GLY A 74 7.24 0.12 10.57
CA GLY A 74 7.92 1.42 10.48
C GLY A 74 7.10 2.50 9.77
N ARG A 75 7.72 3.18 8.79
CA ARG A 75 7.21 4.44 8.22
C ARG A 75 5.77 4.39 7.68
N PRO A 76 5.31 3.35 6.95
CA PRO A 76 3.93 3.27 6.51
C PRO A 76 2.92 3.34 7.67
N LYS A 77 3.17 2.61 8.76
CA LYS A 77 2.31 2.60 9.96
C LYS A 77 2.34 3.94 10.71
N ILE A 78 3.53 4.56 10.82
CA ILE A 78 3.67 5.89 11.45
C ILE A 78 2.84 6.93 10.67
N LYS A 79 2.95 6.93 9.33
CA LYS A 79 2.19 7.85 8.47
C LYS A 79 0.69 7.61 8.53
N LEU A 80 0.25 6.35 8.62
CA LEU A 80 -1.15 6.03 8.86
C LEU A 80 -1.64 6.59 10.21
N GLN A 81 -0.88 6.41 11.28
CA GLN A 81 -1.24 6.93 12.61
C GLN A 81 -1.26 8.46 12.67
N GLU A 82 -0.33 9.15 11.99
CA GLU A 82 -0.37 10.60 11.82
C GLU A 82 -1.64 11.04 11.10
N LEU A 83 -1.99 10.38 9.99
CA LEU A 83 -3.21 10.69 9.24
C LEU A 83 -4.47 10.50 10.10
N LEU A 84 -4.57 9.37 10.81
CA LEU A 84 -5.75 9.04 11.63
C LEU A 84 -5.92 9.96 12.86
N ARG A 85 -4.85 10.60 13.34
CA ARG A 85 -4.92 11.57 14.43
C ARG A 85 -5.38 12.96 13.99
N ASN A 86 -5.29 13.26 12.70
CA ASN A 86 -5.59 14.57 12.12
C ASN A 86 -6.93 14.61 11.36
N GLN A 87 -7.76 13.56 11.50
CA GLN A 87 -9.14 13.49 10.99
C GLN A 87 -10.12 13.77 12.13
#